data_AF-A0A7X9AJ23-F1
#
_entry.id   AF-A0A7X9AJ23-F1
#
_cell.length_a   1.000
_cell.length_b   1.000
_cell.length_c   1.000
_cell.angle_alpha   90.00
_cell.angle_beta   90.00
_cell.angle_gamma   90.00
#
_symmetry.space_group_name_H-M   'P 1'
#
loop_
_entity.id
_entity.type
_entity.pdbx_description
1 polymer ?
#
loop_
_entity_poly.entity_id
_entity_poly.type
_entity_poly.pdbx_seq_one_letter_code
_entity_poly.pdbx_strand_id
1 'polypeptide(L)'
;KSGDLDRILVRPRSEIFQVLTSNVDFTRLGRLSQAILMFAYAIPASGIAWTFDKITALVIMLIGGIAVFSALFVLYAGISFFTIEGLEFMNIFTDGSREFGKYPLSIYGEGILKFFTYVIPIALFQYYPLLYLIGRSDDVLLIFLPLFGFVFMIPCYLFFKLGVRKYKSTGS
;
A
#
# COMPACT_ATOMS: atom_id res chain seq x y z
N LYS A 1 -7.44 -22.57 8.08
CA LYS A 1 -8.75 -23.17 8.41
C LYS A 1 -9.09 -22.82 9.87
N SER A 2 -9.70 -21.67 10.11
CA SER A 2 -10.23 -21.28 11.42
C SER A 2 -11.58 -20.60 11.16
N GLY A 3 -12.62 -20.99 11.89
CA GLY A 3 -14.03 -20.59 11.69
C GLY A 3 -14.37 -19.14 12.05
N ASP A 4 -13.38 -18.25 12.06
CA ASP A 4 -13.57 -16.83 12.36
C ASP A 4 -14.37 -16.10 11.27
N LEU A 5 -14.28 -16.59 10.03
CA LEU A 5 -15.00 -16.03 8.88
C LEU A 5 -16.51 -16.34 8.95
N ASP A 6 -16.88 -17.56 9.35
CA ASP A 6 -18.29 -17.91 9.59
C ASP A 6 -18.91 -17.03 10.69
N ARG A 7 -18.13 -16.63 11.70
CA ARG A 7 -18.59 -15.73 12.76
C ARG A 7 -18.80 -14.28 12.28
N ILE A 8 -18.05 -13.84 11.27
CA ILE A 8 -18.17 -12.52 10.64
C ILE A 8 -19.36 -12.49 9.66
N LEU A 9 -19.58 -13.57 8.91
CA LEU A 9 -20.67 -13.69 7.91
C LEU A 9 -22.08 -13.67 8.53
N VAL A 10 -22.23 -14.07 9.80
CA VAL A 10 -23.52 -14.08 10.51
C VAL A 10 -23.90 -12.69 11.06
N ARG A 11 -22.98 -11.72 11.09
CA ARG A 11 -23.21 -10.38 11.65
C ARG A 11 -23.63 -9.38 10.54
N PRO A 12 -24.68 -8.57 10.73
CA PRO A 12 -25.30 -7.71 9.71
C PRO A 12 -24.51 -6.42 9.40
N ARG A 13 -23.17 -6.46 9.46
CA ARG A 13 -22.28 -5.32 9.17
C ARG A 13 -21.27 -5.75 8.12
N SER A 14 -20.77 -4.80 7.32
CA SER A 14 -19.80 -5.10 6.26
C SER A 14 -18.63 -5.93 6.78
N GLU A 15 -18.39 -7.07 6.14
CA GLU A 15 -17.34 -8.05 6.51
C GLU A 15 -15.97 -7.37 6.63
N ILE A 16 -15.69 -6.43 5.71
CA ILE A 16 -14.44 -5.66 5.66
C ILE A 16 -14.27 -4.81 6.93
N PHE A 17 -15.32 -4.17 7.43
CA PHE A 17 -15.22 -3.35 8.63
C PHE A 17 -14.95 -4.20 9.86
N GLN A 18 -15.60 -5.35 9.99
CA GLN A 18 -15.40 -6.26 11.12
C GLN A 18 -13.97 -6.82 11.17
N VAL A 19 -13.42 -7.23 10.01
CA VAL A 19 -12.03 -7.70 9.90
C VAL A 19 -11.02 -6.59 10.23
N LEU A 20 -11.27 -5.35 9.80
CA LEU A 20 -10.37 -4.23 10.07
C LEU A 20 -10.35 -3.84 11.56
N THR A 21 -11.48 -3.96 12.27
CA THR A 21 -11.60 -3.56 13.68
C THR A 21 -11.31 -4.67 14.69
N SER A 22 -11.03 -5.90 14.24
CA SER A 22 -10.95 -7.05 15.15
C SER A 22 -9.71 -7.06 16.05
N ASN A 23 -8.64 -6.35 15.68
CA ASN A 23 -7.38 -6.33 16.41
C ASN A 23 -6.80 -4.90 16.45
N VAL A 24 -6.70 -4.33 17.66
CA VAL A 24 -5.98 -3.09 17.92
C VAL A 24 -4.55 -3.44 18.29
N ASP A 25 -3.60 -3.12 17.41
CA ASP A 25 -2.18 -3.43 17.59
C ASP A 25 -1.41 -2.15 17.97
N PHE A 26 -0.96 -2.07 19.23
CA PHE A 26 -0.18 -0.94 19.75
C PHE A 26 1.16 -0.73 19.01
N THR A 27 1.68 -1.75 18.34
CA THR A 27 2.89 -1.66 17.50
C THR A 27 2.69 -0.63 16.37
N ARG A 28 1.46 -0.51 15.83
CA ARG A 28 1.14 0.43 14.76
C ARG A 28 1.20 1.88 15.25
N LEU A 29 0.80 2.14 16.50
CA LEU A 29 0.92 3.47 17.11
C LEU A 29 2.39 3.86 17.29
N GLY A 30 3.24 2.94 17.73
CA GLY A 30 4.68 3.18 17.85
C GLY A 30 5.36 3.46 16.50
N ARG A 31 4.94 2.76 15.44
CA ARG A 31 5.44 3.03 14.07
C ARG A 31 4.97 4.37 13.54
N LEU A 32 3.73 4.76 13.83
CA LEU A 32 3.18 6.06 13.42
C LEU A 32 3.92 7.21 14.12
N SER A 33 4.13 7.11 15.44
CA SER A 33 4.88 8.14 16.18
C SER A 33 6.33 8.24 15.68
N GLN A 34 7.00 7.12 15.43
CA GLN A 34 8.33 7.10 14.83
C GLN A 34 8.34 7.80 13.46
N ALA A 35 7.36 7.52 12.59
CA ALA A 35 7.27 8.16 11.28
C ALA A 35 7.08 9.68 11.40
N ILE A 36 6.22 10.13 12.31
CA ILE A 36 5.99 11.57 12.58
C ILE A 36 7.29 12.24 13.04
N LEU A 37 8.01 11.64 14.00
CA LEU A 37 9.28 12.17 14.49
C LEU A 37 10.34 12.23 13.37
N MET A 38 10.40 11.20 12.54
CA MET A 38 11.29 11.17 11.37
C MET A 38 10.95 12.27 10.36
N PHE A 39 9.66 12.52 10.08
CA PHE A 39 9.24 13.61 9.20
C PHE A 39 9.55 14.98 9.80
N ALA A 40 9.28 15.17 11.09
CA ALA A 40 9.57 16.42 11.80
C ALA A 40 11.05 16.78 11.75
N TYR A 41 11.94 15.78 11.76
CA TYR A 41 13.38 15.96 11.58
C TYR A 41 13.78 16.11 10.10
N ALA A 42 13.29 15.25 9.21
CA ALA A 42 13.72 15.18 7.82
C ALA A 42 13.28 16.40 7.01
N ILE A 43 12.08 16.94 7.23
CA ILE A 43 11.57 18.11 6.49
C ILE A 43 12.55 19.31 6.60
N PRO A 44 12.94 19.78 7.80
CA PRO A 44 13.90 20.86 7.93
C PRO A 44 15.33 20.45 7.56
N ALA A 45 15.73 19.19 7.82
CA ALA A 45 17.09 18.71 7.52
C ALA A 45 17.32 18.39 6.02
N SER A 46 16.26 18.29 5.22
CA SER A 46 16.34 17.83 3.82
C SER A 46 17.04 18.79 2.86
N GLY A 47 17.19 20.07 3.22
CA GLY A 47 17.70 21.10 2.32
C GLY A 47 16.75 21.45 1.16
N ILE A 48 15.51 20.95 1.19
CA ILE A 48 14.50 21.21 0.16
C ILE A 48 13.83 22.55 0.45
N ALA A 49 13.77 23.42 -0.57
CA ALA A 49 12.91 24.59 -0.52
C ALA A 49 11.45 24.15 -0.61
N TRP A 50 10.75 24.16 0.53
CA TRP A 50 9.35 23.72 0.65
C TRP A 50 8.39 24.79 0.13
N THR A 51 7.88 24.56 -1.07
CA THR A 51 6.82 25.33 -1.72
C THR A 51 5.48 24.59 -1.63
N PHE A 52 4.38 25.28 -1.90
CA PHE A 52 3.02 24.73 -1.76
C PHE A 52 2.81 23.45 -2.61
N ASP A 53 3.35 23.42 -3.82
CA ASP A 53 3.34 22.27 -4.73
C ASP A 53 4.12 21.07 -4.17
N LYS A 54 5.28 21.27 -3.52
CA LYS A 54 6.03 20.17 -2.89
C LYS A 54 5.37 19.62 -1.63
N ILE A 55 4.73 20.47 -0.84
CA ILE A 55 3.88 20.04 0.28
C ILE A 55 2.72 19.20 -0.25
N THR A 56 2.07 19.67 -1.33
CA THR A 56 0.98 18.94 -1.99
C THR A 56 1.46 17.60 -2.53
N ALA A 57 2.63 17.55 -3.17
CA ALA A 57 3.25 16.31 -3.62
C ALA A 57 3.46 15.33 -2.48
N LEU A 58 4.04 15.78 -1.36
CA LEU A 58 4.25 14.92 -0.19
C LEU A 58 2.92 14.34 0.35
N VAL A 59 1.88 15.16 0.45
CA VAL A 59 0.55 14.70 0.91
C VAL A 59 -0.03 13.68 -0.05
N ILE A 60 0.04 13.92 -1.37
CA ILE A 60 -0.48 13.00 -2.39
C ILE A 60 0.32 11.70 -2.41
N MET A 61 1.64 11.73 -2.18
CA MET A 61 2.48 10.53 -2.00
C MET A 61 1.98 9.66 -0.84
N LEU A 62 1.66 10.26 0.31
CA LEU A 62 1.13 9.54 1.47
C LEU A 62 -0.23 8.91 1.16
N ILE A 63 -1.13 9.66 0.54
CA ILE A 63 -2.47 9.17 0.17
C ILE A 63 -2.36 8.01 -0.85
N GLY A 64 -1.54 8.16 -1.89
CA GLY A 64 -1.30 7.12 -2.88
C GLY A 64 -0.68 5.86 -2.27
N GLY A 65 0.28 6.02 -1.36
CA GLY A 65 0.85 4.91 -0.61
C GLY A 65 -0.20 4.17 0.22
N ILE A 66 -1.04 4.89 0.97
CA ILE A 66 -2.15 4.29 1.72
C ILE A 66 -3.08 3.50 0.79
N ALA A 67 -3.44 4.05 -0.37
CA ALA A 67 -4.30 3.38 -1.35
C ALA A 67 -3.68 2.08 -1.88
N VAL A 68 -2.40 2.11 -2.29
CA VAL A 68 -1.68 0.93 -2.82
C VAL A 68 -1.52 -0.15 -1.74
N PHE A 69 -1.08 0.20 -0.53
CA PHE A 69 -0.95 -0.76 0.56
C PHE A 69 -2.31 -1.34 0.99
N SER A 70 -3.38 -0.53 1.03
CA SER A 70 -4.72 -1.04 1.30
C SER A 70 -5.17 -2.05 0.25
N ALA A 71 -4.90 -1.77 -1.04
CA ALA A 71 -5.20 -2.69 -2.13
C ALA A 71 -4.41 -4.00 -2.01
N LEU A 72 -3.12 -3.94 -1.65
CA LEU A 72 -2.29 -5.11 -1.38
C LEU A 72 -2.83 -5.96 -0.22
N PHE A 73 -3.29 -5.33 0.86
CA PHE A 73 -3.92 -6.06 1.97
C PHE A 73 -5.23 -6.73 1.56
N VAL A 74 -6.05 -6.07 0.73
CA VAL A 74 -7.28 -6.68 0.19
C VAL A 74 -6.94 -7.86 -0.73
N LEU A 75 -5.90 -7.73 -1.56
CA LEU A 75 -5.41 -8.81 -2.42
C LEU A 75 -4.91 -9.99 -1.58
N TYR A 76 -4.13 -9.72 -0.53
CA TYR A 76 -3.66 -10.72 0.43
C TYR A 76 -4.83 -11.49 1.06
N ALA A 77 -5.85 -10.78 1.54
CA ALA A 77 -7.06 -11.40 2.08
C ALA A 77 -7.77 -12.26 1.01
N GLY A 78 -7.81 -11.80 -0.24
CA GLY A 78 -8.37 -12.54 -1.37
C GLY A 78 -7.63 -13.86 -1.65
N ILE A 79 -6.30 -13.83 -1.61
CA ILE A 79 -5.45 -15.01 -1.85
C ILE A 79 -5.62 -16.04 -0.73
N SER A 80 -5.82 -15.58 0.51
CA SER A 80 -5.98 -16.44 1.68
C SER A 80 -7.18 -17.40 1.60
N PHE A 81 -8.17 -17.12 0.73
CA PHE A 81 -9.28 -18.03 0.44
C PHE A 81 -8.86 -19.26 -0.37
N PHE A 82 -7.76 -19.19 -1.13
CA PHE A 82 -7.33 -20.23 -2.06
C PHE A 82 -6.13 -21.03 -1.56
N THR A 83 -5.17 -20.36 -0.92
CA THR A 83 -3.92 -20.99 -0.48
C THR A 83 -3.33 -20.30 0.74
N ILE A 84 -2.58 -21.05 1.55
CA ILE A 84 -1.77 -20.53 2.66
C ILE A 84 -0.36 -20.17 2.15
N GLU A 85 0.18 -20.89 1.16
CA GLU A 85 1.52 -20.67 0.60
C GLU A 85 1.63 -19.34 -0.17
N GLY A 86 0.53 -18.89 -0.78
CA GLY A 86 0.48 -17.59 -1.46
C GLY A 86 0.64 -16.37 -0.54
N LEU A 87 0.56 -16.58 0.79
CA LEU A 87 0.75 -15.51 1.78
C LEU A 87 2.24 -15.14 1.94
N GLU A 88 3.16 -16.09 1.78
CA GLU A 88 4.60 -15.81 1.91
C GLU A 88 5.10 -14.92 0.77
N PHE A 89 4.68 -15.19 -0.48
CA PHE A 89 5.02 -14.35 -1.63
C PHE A 89 4.46 -12.93 -1.47
N MET A 90 3.26 -12.79 -0.91
CA MET A 90 2.68 -11.46 -0.65
C MET A 90 3.45 -10.68 0.42
N ASN A 91 3.97 -11.36 1.45
CA ASN A 91 4.82 -10.72 2.45
C ASN A 91 6.06 -10.09 1.81
N ILE A 92 6.64 -10.73 0.79
CA ILE A 92 7.76 -10.16 0.01
C ILE A 92 7.35 -8.83 -0.65
N PHE A 93 6.11 -8.65 -1.10
CA PHE A 93 5.69 -7.36 -1.66
C PHE A 93 5.44 -6.30 -0.59
N THR A 94 4.80 -6.64 0.52
CA THR A 94 4.57 -5.68 1.61
C THR A 94 5.84 -5.30 2.35
N ASP A 95 6.71 -6.26 2.66
CA ASP A 95 7.97 -5.98 3.37
C ASP A 95 9.09 -5.58 2.40
N GLY A 96 9.16 -6.19 1.22
CA GLY A 96 10.12 -5.83 0.19
C GLY A 96 9.87 -4.43 -0.36
N SER A 97 8.62 -3.98 -0.49
CA SER A 97 8.34 -2.57 -0.85
C SER A 97 8.91 -1.58 0.15
N ARG A 98 8.90 -1.91 1.44
CA ARG A 98 9.53 -1.10 2.49
C ARG A 98 11.05 -1.04 2.33
N GLU A 99 11.67 -2.13 1.91
CA GLU A 99 13.11 -2.19 1.61
C GLU A 99 13.47 -1.46 0.31
N PHE A 100 12.71 -1.66 -0.76
CA PHE A 100 12.87 -0.93 -2.02
C PHE A 100 12.69 0.57 -1.85
N GLY A 101 11.93 1.01 -0.84
CA GLY A 101 11.79 2.42 -0.52
C GLY A 101 13.06 3.11 0.01
N LYS A 102 14.13 2.36 0.34
CA LYS A 102 15.41 2.93 0.82
C LYS A 102 16.26 3.52 -0.30
N TYR A 103 16.05 3.07 -1.54
CA TYR A 103 16.83 3.50 -2.70
C TYR A 103 15.91 3.87 -3.86
N PRO A 104 16.33 4.78 -4.76
CA PRO A 104 15.59 5.05 -5.98
C PRO A 104 15.38 3.76 -6.79
N LEU A 105 14.13 3.45 -7.15
CA LEU A 105 13.77 2.20 -7.84
C LEU A 105 14.54 1.99 -9.15
N SER A 106 15.00 3.05 -9.81
CA SER A 106 15.84 2.98 -11.01
C SER A 106 17.18 2.26 -10.79
N ILE A 107 17.71 2.20 -9.57
CA ILE A 107 18.98 1.49 -9.28
C ILE A 107 18.84 -0.02 -9.48
N TYR A 108 17.64 -0.56 -9.29
CA TYR A 108 17.36 -1.99 -9.46
C TYR A 108 17.19 -2.41 -10.94
N GLY A 109 17.33 -1.46 -11.87
CA GLY A 109 17.20 -1.70 -13.31
C GLY A 109 15.79 -1.47 -13.86
N GLU A 110 15.71 -1.27 -15.18
CA GLU A 110 14.47 -0.88 -15.84
C GLU A 110 13.35 -1.89 -15.72
N GLY A 111 13.66 -3.19 -15.73
CA GLY A 111 12.66 -4.25 -15.62
C GLY A 111 11.90 -4.18 -14.28
N ILE A 112 12.65 -4.01 -13.18
CA ILE A 112 12.09 -3.89 -11.83
C ILE A 112 11.28 -2.60 -11.71
N LEU A 113 11.81 -1.48 -12.23
CA LEU A 113 11.07 -0.22 -12.24
C LEU A 113 9.75 -0.33 -13.00
N LYS A 114 9.74 -0.92 -14.21
CA LYS A 114 8.52 -1.13 -15.01
C LYS A 114 7.53 -2.03 -14.30
N PHE A 115 7.98 -3.11 -13.68
CA PHE A 115 7.10 -3.99 -12.89
C PHE A 115 6.43 -3.23 -11.74
N PHE A 116 7.19 -2.48 -10.95
CA PHE A 116 6.65 -1.67 -9.85
C PHE A 116 5.89 -0.43 -10.31
N THR A 117 5.95 -0.06 -11.58
CA THR A 117 5.16 1.02 -12.17
C THR A 117 3.82 0.52 -12.66
N TYR A 118 3.80 -0.58 -13.41
CA TYR A 118 2.62 -1.03 -14.14
C TYR A 118 1.85 -2.17 -13.46
N VAL A 119 2.49 -2.95 -12.58
CA VAL A 119 1.86 -4.12 -11.94
C VAL A 119 1.40 -3.83 -10.52
N ILE A 120 2.25 -3.23 -9.66
CA ILE A 120 1.95 -2.98 -8.22
C ILE A 120 1.84 -1.47 -7.86
N PRO A 121 1.83 -0.58 -8.86
CA PRO A 121 2.08 0.87 -8.74
C PRO A 121 2.92 1.46 -7.57
N ILE A 122 3.96 0.77 -7.07
CA ILE A 122 4.82 1.30 -6.00
C ILE A 122 5.63 2.51 -6.46
N ALA A 123 6.14 2.47 -7.69
CA ALA A 123 6.92 3.57 -8.24
C ALA A 123 6.08 4.86 -8.37
N LEU A 124 4.77 4.74 -8.60
CA LEU A 124 3.86 5.87 -8.82
C LEU A 124 3.67 6.73 -7.58
N PHE A 125 3.59 6.13 -6.39
CA PHE A 125 3.40 6.90 -5.16
C PHE A 125 4.70 7.36 -4.51
N GLN A 126 5.83 6.70 -4.81
CA GLN A 126 7.10 7.00 -4.16
C GLN A 126 8.14 7.59 -5.11
N TYR A 127 8.53 6.86 -6.15
CA TYR A 127 9.71 7.19 -6.95
C TYR A 127 9.52 8.45 -7.81
N TYR A 128 8.47 8.49 -8.62
CA TYR A 128 8.22 9.60 -9.54
C TYR A 128 7.95 10.95 -8.85
N PRO A 129 7.03 11.07 -7.89
CA PRO A 129 6.82 12.33 -7.17
C PRO A 129 8.03 12.75 -6.33
N LEU A 130 8.85 11.79 -5.86
CA LEU A 130 10.11 12.10 -5.18
C LEU A 130 11.09 12.82 -6.11
N LEU A 131 11.15 12.46 -7.41
CA LEU A 131 12.00 13.17 -8.39
C LEU A 131 11.63 14.64 -8.49
N TYR A 132 10.34 14.96 -8.47
CA TYR A 132 9.86 16.34 -8.43
C TYR A 132 10.22 17.03 -7.10
N LEU A 133 9.96 16.35 -5.97
CA LEU A 133 10.18 16.89 -4.63
C LEU A 133 11.66 17.28 -4.37
N ILE A 134 12.61 16.49 -4.89
CA ILE A 134 14.05 16.75 -4.78
C ILE A 134 14.62 17.63 -5.92
N GLY A 135 13.79 18.11 -6.84
CA GLY A 135 14.22 18.97 -7.96
C GLY A 135 15.05 18.24 -9.03
N ARG A 136 14.85 16.92 -9.20
CA ARG A 136 15.43 16.16 -10.32
C ARG A 136 14.55 16.11 -11.56
N SER A 137 13.31 16.58 -11.45
CA SER A 137 12.38 16.76 -12.57
C SER A 137 11.50 17.97 -12.30
N ASP A 138 11.26 18.78 -13.32
CA ASP A 138 10.35 19.93 -13.26
C ASP A 138 8.92 19.57 -13.74
N ASP A 139 8.69 18.30 -14.08
CA ASP A 139 7.38 17.83 -14.55
C ASP A 139 6.38 17.74 -13.39
N VAL A 140 5.45 18.68 -13.36
CA VAL A 140 4.37 18.79 -12.36
C VAL A 140 3.41 17.60 -12.42
N LEU A 141 3.31 16.88 -13.54
CA LEU A 141 2.44 15.70 -13.65
C LEU A 141 2.85 14.58 -12.68
N LEU A 142 4.13 14.53 -12.30
CA LEU A 142 4.65 13.54 -11.36
C LEU A 142 3.99 13.63 -9.97
N ILE A 143 3.48 14.81 -9.60
CA ILE A 143 2.75 15.05 -8.35
C ILE A 143 1.47 14.22 -8.27
N PHE A 144 0.80 14.00 -9.41
CA PHE A 144 -0.52 13.37 -9.47
C PHE A 144 -0.47 11.86 -9.74
N LEU A 145 0.69 11.33 -10.15
CA LEU A 145 0.88 9.89 -10.35
C LEU A 145 0.48 9.00 -9.16
N PRO A 146 0.68 9.38 -7.88
CA PRO A 146 0.25 8.57 -6.75
C PRO A 146 -1.26 8.26 -6.75
N LEU A 147 -2.09 9.10 -7.38
CA LEU A 147 -3.54 8.89 -7.48
C LEU A 147 -3.91 7.66 -8.32
N PHE A 148 -3.04 7.20 -9.22
CA PHE A 148 -3.25 5.95 -9.95
C PHE A 148 -3.25 4.71 -9.02
N GLY A 149 -2.72 4.85 -7.79
CA GLY A 149 -2.85 3.82 -6.75
C GLY A 149 -4.31 3.46 -6.43
N PHE A 150 -5.26 4.40 -6.57
CA PHE A 150 -6.68 4.11 -6.38
C PHE A 150 -7.24 3.19 -7.47
N VAL A 151 -6.74 3.30 -8.70
CA VAL A 151 -7.16 2.43 -9.81
C VAL A 151 -6.76 0.98 -9.52
N PHE A 152 -5.60 0.76 -8.89
CA PHE A 152 -5.14 -0.57 -8.48
C PHE A 152 -6.03 -1.24 -7.42
N MET A 153 -6.78 -0.46 -6.65
CA MET A 153 -7.74 -1.00 -5.67
C MET A 153 -8.89 -1.78 -6.34
N ILE A 154 -9.28 -1.39 -7.56
CA ILE A 154 -10.38 -2.01 -8.31
C ILE A 154 -10.12 -3.51 -8.59
N PRO A 155 -9.04 -3.92 -9.28
CA PRO A 155 -8.77 -5.33 -9.53
C PRO A 155 -8.56 -6.14 -8.23
N CYS A 156 -7.90 -5.57 -7.21
CA CYS A 156 -7.71 -6.24 -5.92
C CYS A 156 -9.05 -6.53 -5.23
N TYR A 157 -9.97 -5.56 -5.22
CA TYR A 157 -11.29 -5.72 -4.65
C TYR A 157 -12.17 -6.73 -5.43
N LEU A 158 -12.11 -6.70 -6.77
CA LEU A 158 -12.78 -7.69 -7.59
C LEU A 158 -12.26 -9.11 -7.31
N PHE A 159 -10.94 -9.26 -7.20
CA PHE A 159 -10.33 -10.53 -6.84
C PHE A 159 -10.77 -11.03 -5.47
N PHE A 160 -10.81 -10.15 -4.46
CA PHE A 160 -11.34 -10.47 -3.14
C PHE A 160 -12.78 -10.98 -3.20
N LYS A 161 -13.67 -10.29 -3.95
CA LYS A 161 -15.05 -10.77 -4.16
C LYS A 161 -15.13 -12.14 -4.82
N LEU A 162 -14.26 -12.44 -5.77
CA LEU A 162 -14.18 -13.77 -6.39
C LEU A 162 -13.72 -14.83 -5.37
N GLY A 163 -12.78 -14.49 -4.49
CA GLY A 163 -12.35 -15.32 -3.37
C GLY A 163 -13.51 -15.68 -2.43
N VAL A 164 -14.25 -14.67 -1.97
CA VAL A 164 -15.42 -14.85 -1.11
C VAL A 164 -16.47 -15.76 -1.76
N ARG A 165 -16.78 -15.59 -3.05
CA ARG A 165 -17.75 -16.43 -3.76
C ARG A 165 -17.33 -17.89 -3.90
N LYS A 166 -16.02 -18.17 -3.97
CA LYS A 166 -15.48 -19.53 -4.07
C LYS A 166 -15.26 -20.18 -2.70
N TYR A 167 -15.32 -19.41 -1.61
CA TYR A 167 -15.23 -19.95 -0.27
C TYR A 167 -16.45 -20.84 0.03
N LYS A 168 -16.23 -22.15 0.05
CA LYS A 168 -17.19 -23.11 0.60
C LYS A 168 -16.94 -23.17 2.11
N SER A 169 -17.95 -22.81 2.91
CA SER A 169 -17.92 -22.94 4.36
C SER A 169 -17.41 -24.34 4.73
N THR A 170 -16.41 -24.38 5.61
CA THR A 170 -15.96 -25.64 6.22
C THR A 170 -17.00 -26.03 7.26
N GLY A 171 -18.12 -26.58 6.80
CA GLY A 171 -19.03 -27.30 7.67
C GLY A 171 -18.34 -28.55 8.20
N SER A 172 -17.87 -28.49 9.45
CA SER A 172 -17.69 -29.63 10.34
C SER A 172 -17.69 -29.16 11.79
#